data_AF-A0A2E3AVD8-F1
#
_entry.id   AF-A0A2E3AVD8-F1
#
_cell.length_a   1.000
_cell.length_b   1.000
_cell.length_c   1.000
_cell.angle_alpha   90.00
_cell.angle_beta   90.00
_cell.angle_gamma   90.00
#
_symmetry.space_group_name_H-M   'P 1'
#
loop_
_entity.id
_entity.type
_entity.pdbx_description
1 polymer ?
#
loop_
_entity_poly.entity_id
_entity_poly.type
_entity_poly.pdbx_seq_one_letter_code
_entity_poly.pdbx_strand_id
1 'polypeptide(L)'
;MNRGVFPGGSPVDPHLSSPFQGEERQRHVRSVLPPERGELEGGLRTRRPLLIEGYASLFGVPDASGDVVRAGAFARSLQRGAQLPMLLQHRPGAMAGRWVRMIEDGRGLYVRGLVEGVAARSMVAQGLSGLSIGFRPRLWNARRPDGRELVEVDLVEVSLVTSPMQARARFALLGAEAKAA
;
A
#
# COMPACT_ATOMS: atom_id res chain seq x y z
N MET A 1 48.42 40.63 -42.62
CA MET A 1 47.21 40.28 -41.85
C MET A 1 46.07 40.02 -42.83
N ASN A 2 45.28 38.98 -42.56
CA ASN A 2 44.50 38.20 -43.52
C ASN A 2 43.08 38.76 -43.80
N ARG A 3 42.62 38.58 -45.06
CA ARG A 3 41.23 38.69 -45.58
C ARG A 3 40.39 37.50 -45.06
N GLY A 4 39.05 37.40 -45.11
CA GLY A 4 37.91 38.13 -45.69
C GLY A 4 36.61 37.40 -45.22
N VAL A 5 35.45 38.07 -45.07
CA VAL A 5 34.36 38.27 -46.09
C VAL A 5 33.71 36.94 -46.52
N PHE A 6 32.41 36.67 -46.60
CA PHE A 6 31.07 37.14 -46.16
C PHE A 6 30.08 36.04 -46.67
N PRO A 7 28.79 36.01 -46.27
CA PRO A 7 27.88 34.87 -46.44
C PRO A 7 26.93 35.01 -47.64
N GLY A 8 26.16 33.95 -47.93
CA GLY A 8 24.86 34.04 -48.60
C GLY A 8 24.65 33.04 -49.74
N GLY A 9 23.60 32.23 -49.64
CA GLY A 9 23.15 31.37 -50.73
C GLY A 9 21.77 30.76 -50.48
N SER A 10 20.82 31.10 -51.35
CA SER A 10 19.53 30.45 -51.64
C SER A 10 18.96 31.14 -52.90
N PRO A 11 17.99 30.58 -53.65
CA PRO A 11 17.74 29.18 -54.08
C PRO A 11 17.32 29.09 -55.59
N VAL A 12 16.55 28.05 -55.98
CA VAL A 12 15.81 27.72 -57.25
C VAL A 12 16.56 26.83 -58.27
N ASP A 13 16.04 25.81 -58.99
CA ASP A 13 14.79 25.01 -59.13
C ASP A 13 15.13 23.87 -60.18
N PRO A 14 14.24 23.08 -60.85
CA PRO A 14 13.10 22.22 -60.45
C PRO A 14 13.04 20.81 -61.17
N HIS A 15 12.06 19.98 -60.79
CA HIS A 15 11.42 18.82 -61.48
C HIS A 15 12.22 17.55 -61.88
N LEU A 16 11.78 16.36 -61.41
CA LEU A 16 11.28 15.25 -62.25
C LEU A 16 10.71 14.05 -61.43
N SER A 17 9.44 13.75 -61.70
CA SER A 17 8.70 12.47 -61.82
C SER A 17 9.16 11.14 -61.20
N SER A 18 8.20 10.47 -60.55
CA SER A 18 8.12 9.01 -60.30
C SER A 18 7.80 8.22 -61.59
N PRO A 19 8.17 6.93 -61.71
CA PRO A 19 7.13 5.88 -61.66
C PRO A 19 7.53 4.53 -61.03
N PHE A 20 6.49 3.70 -60.93
CA PHE A 20 6.30 2.37 -60.33
C PHE A 20 7.03 1.16 -60.98
N GLN A 21 7.02 0.03 -60.24
CA GLN A 21 7.26 -1.41 -60.59
C GLN A 21 8.74 -1.82 -60.75
N GLY A 22 9.25 -2.95 -60.24
CA GLY A 22 8.73 -4.11 -59.52
C GLY A 22 9.66 -5.29 -59.86
N GLU A 23 10.15 -6.06 -58.88
CA GLU A 23 10.65 -7.42 -59.16
C GLU A 23 10.81 -8.26 -57.87
N GLU A 24 10.17 -9.42 -57.90
CA GLU A 24 10.20 -10.48 -56.90
C GLU A 24 11.60 -11.10 -56.77
N ARG A 25 12.02 -11.39 -55.52
CA ARG A 25 12.92 -12.52 -55.28
C ARG A 25 12.44 -13.34 -54.09
N GLN A 26 12.31 -14.63 -54.39
CA GLN A 26 11.71 -15.68 -53.57
C GLN A 26 12.67 -16.19 -52.46
N ARG A 27 12.04 -16.80 -51.46
CA ARG A 27 12.54 -17.80 -50.49
C ARG A 27 13.47 -17.29 -49.37
N HIS A 28 12.99 -17.37 -48.12
CA HIS A 28 13.31 -18.49 -47.24
C HIS A 28 12.32 -18.54 -46.05
N VAL A 29 11.67 -19.70 -45.92
CA VAL A 29 10.86 -20.07 -44.77
C VAL A 29 11.80 -20.37 -43.60
N ARG A 30 11.63 -19.67 -42.49
CA ARG A 30 11.89 -20.23 -41.15
C ARG A 30 10.65 -19.97 -40.31
N SER A 31 9.83 -21.01 -40.19
CA SER A 31 8.83 -21.13 -39.14
C SER A 31 9.54 -20.96 -37.80
N VAL A 32 9.40 -19.78 -37.20
CA VAL A 32 9.71 -19.59 -35.79
C VAL A 32 8.43 -19.98 -35.06
N LEU A 33 8.41 -21.22 -34.58
CA LEU A 33 7.45 -21.67 -33.58
C LEU A 33 7.41 -20.62 -32.46
N PRO A 34 6.23 -20.16 -32.01
CA PRO A 34 6.16 -19.31 -30.83
C PRO A 34 6.79 -20.09 -29.66
N PRO A 35 7.59 -19.44 -28.80
CA PRO A 35 8.13 -20.13 -27.63
C PRO A 35 6.96 -20.69 -26.84
N GLU A 36 7.02 -21.99 -26.58
CA GLU A 36 6.08 -22.67 -25.70
C GLU A 36 6.00 -21.86 -24.41
N ARG A 37 4.77 -21.66 -23.92
CA ARG A 37 4.51 -20.95 -22.67
C ARG A 37 5.08 -21.80 -21.54
N GLY A 38 6.39 -21.66 -21.31
CA GLY A 38 7.07 -22.10 -20.13
C GLY A 38 6.29 -21.56 -18.95
N GLU A 39 5.87 -22.49 -18.12
CA GLU A 39 4.96 -22.30 -17.01
C GLU A 39 5.37 -21.08 -16.18
N LEU A 40 4.42 -20.15 -16.04
CA LEU A 40 4.49 -19.01 -15.14
C LEU A 40 4.39 -19.52 -13.69
N GLU A 41 5.37 -20.26 -13.20
CA GLU A 41 5.43 -20.70 -11.80
C GLU A 41 5.71 -19.56 -10.80
N GLY A 42 5.68 -18.30 -11.24
CA GLY A 42 5.75 -17.12 -10.38
C GLY A 42 4.40 -16.45 -10.05
N GLY A 43 3.31 -16.85 -10.71
CA GLY A 43 2.09 -16.01 -10.81
C GLY A 43 1.01 -16.20 -9.74
N LEU A 44 1.10 -17.23 -8.90
CA LEU A 44 0.07 -17.58 -7.90
C LEU A 44 0.31 -16.93 -6.54
N ARG A 45 0.90 -15.73 -6.49
CA ARG A 45 1.11 -14.99 -5.23
C ARG A 45 -0.22 -14.48 -4.66
N THR A 46 -0.90 -15.45 -4.03
CA THR A 46 -1.99 -15.37 -3.04
C THR A 46 -3.35 -14.88 -3.54
N ARG A 47 -4.05 -15.62 -4.40
CA ARG A 47 -5.50 -15.36 -4.61
C ARG A 47 -6.32 -15.43 -3.30
N ARG A 48 -5.77 -16.05 -2.25
CA ARG A 48 -6.42 -16.21 -0.96
C ARG A 48 -6.14 -15.02 -0.03
N PRO A 49 -7.13 -14.62 0.79
CA PRO A 49 -6.91 -13.67 1.88
C PRO A 49 -5.78 -14.12 2.81
N LEU A 50 -5.05 -13.14 3.35
CA LEU A 50 -4.02 -13.38 4.36
C LEU A 50 -4.59 -13.06 5.74
N LEU A 51 -4.46 -13.98 6.68
CA LEU A 51 -4.91 -13.75 8.05
C LEU A 51 -3.79 -13.10 8.87
N ILE A 52 -4.10 -11.97 9.50
CA ILE A 52 -3.16 -11.21 10.32
C ILE A 52 -3.74 -10.95 11.71
N GLU A 53 -2.85 -10.79 12.69
CA GLU A 53 -3.21 -10.30 14.01
C GLU A 53 -2.08 -9.47 14.64
N GLY A 54 -2.42 -8.58 15.56
CA GLY A 54 -1.44 -7.79 16.27
C GLY A 54 -2.04 -6.67 17.08
N TYR A 55 -1.17 -5.79 17.57
CA TYR A 55 -1.58 -4.63 18.36
C TYR A 55 -1.52 -3.37 17.48
N ALA A 56 -2.67 -2.72 17.30
CA ALA A 56 -2.78 -1.48 16.53
C ALA A 56 -2.39 -0.25 17.34
N SER A 57 -2.50 -0.32 18.66
CA SER A 57 -2.05 0.69 19.61
C SER A 57 -1.73 0.01 20.93
N LEU A 58 -0.59 0.32 21.55
CA LEU A 58 -0.25 -0.15 22.90
C LEU A 58 -0.47 0.96 23.91
N PHE A 59 -1.07 0.61 25.04
CA PHE A 59 -1.38 1.56 26.11
C PHE A 59 -0.13 2.00 26.87
N GLY A 60 -0.15 3.25 27.34
CA GLY A 60 0.92 3.81 28.17
C GLY A 60 2.26 4.01 27.44
N VAL A 61 2.34 3.72 26.14
CA VAL A 61 3.55 3.86 25.33
C VAL A 61 3.35 5.06 24.39
N PRO A 62 4.23 6.08 24.44
CA PRO A 62 4.12 7.24 23.56
C PRO A 62 4.38 6.84 22.11
N ASP A 63 3.63 7.45 21.19
CA ASP A 63 3.91 7.40 19.77
C ASP A 63 4.92 8.49 19.34
N ALA A 64 5.23 8.54 18.04
CA ALA A 64 6.18 9.50 17.49
C ALA A 64 5.77 10.99 17.63
N SER A 65 4.51 11.28 17.97
CA SER A 65 4.02 12.64 18.27
C SER A 65 3.94 12.93 19.78
N GLY A 66 4.33 11.97 20.62
CA GLY A 66 4.25 12.06 22.07
C GLY A 66 2.87 11.73 22.64
N ASP A 67 1.91 11.33 21.81
CA ASP A 67 0.58 10.92 22.26
C ASP A 67 0.66 9.54 22.95
N VAL A 68 -0.03 9.42 24.08
CA VAL A 68 -0.12 8.20 24.89
C VAL A 68 -1.59 7.81 25.00
N VAL A 69 -1.93 6.64 24.49
CA VAL A 69 -3.29 6.09 24.63
C VAL A 69 -3.44 5.41 26.00
N ARG A 70 -4.51 5.71 26.71
CA ARG A 70 -4.87 5.02 27.96
C ARG A 70 -5.74 3.79 27.71
N ALA A 71 -5.65 2.83 28.63
CA ALA A 71 -6.59 1.72 28.67
C ALA A 71 -8.03 2.23 28.79
N GLY A 72 -8.93 1.67 27.99
CA GLY A 72 -10.34 2.08 27.92
C GLY A 72 -10.62 3.21 26.93
N ALA A 73 -9.60 3.79 26.30
CA ALA A 73 -9.79 4.89 25.36
C ALA A 73 -10.63 4.50 24.13
N PHE A 74 -10.66 3.23 23.75
CA PHE A 74 -11.45 2.70 22.63
C PHE A 74 -12.80 2.10 23.06
N ALA A 75 -13.07 1.95 24.36
CA ALA A 75 -14.20 1.18 24.87
C ALA A 75 -15.54 1.59 24.24
N ARG A 76 -15.87 2.89 24.24
CA ARG A 76 -17.09 3.41 23.61
C ARG A 76 -17.12 3.14 22.10
N SER A 77 -15.98 3.25 21.42
CA SER A 77 -15.90 3.01 19.97
C SER A 77 -16.17 1.55 19.63
N LEU A 78 -15.60 0.62 20.40
CA LEU A 78 -15.84 -0.81 20.23
C LEU A 78 -17.27 -1.21 20.60
N GLN A 79 -17.85 -0.61 21.63
CA GLN A 79 -19.26 -0.85 22.02
C GLN A 79 -20.27 -0.45 20.94
N ARG A 80 -19.97 0.57 20.14
CA ARG A 80 -20.84 0.96 19.01
C ARG A 80 -20.92 -0.12 17.92
N GLY A 81 -19.98 -1.06 17.88
CA GLY A 81 -20.00 -2.19 16.95
C GLY A 81 -19.89 -1.81 15.46
N ALA A 82 -19.57 -0.55 15.15
CA ALA A 82 -19.40 -0.12 13.76
C ALA A 82 -18.20 -0.84 13.15
N GLN A 83 -18.37 -1.39 11.95
CA GLN A 83 -17.30 -2.08 11.25
C GLN A 83 -16.27 -1.06 10.76
N LEU A 84 -15.13 -1.00 11.43
CA LEU A 84 -14.07 -0.06 11.10
C LEU A 84 -13.37 -0.49 9.80
N PRO A 85 -13.03 0.45 8.91
CA PRO A 85 -12.32 0.12 7.70
C PRO A 85 -10.89 -0.34 8.02
N MET A 86 -10.44 -1.33 7.25
CA MET A 86 -9.04 -1.71 7.13
C MET A 86 -8.48 -1.04 5.88
N LEU A 87 -7.77 0.08 6.04
CA LEU A 87 -7.18 0.80 4.91
C LEU A 87 -5.70 0.49 4.73
N LEU A 88 -5.18 0.87 3.56
CA LEU A 88 -3.75 0.83 3.23
C LEU A 88 -3.18 2.26 3.25
N GLN A 89 -2.22 2.51 4.14
CA GLN A 89 -1.50 3.79 4.30
C GLN A 89 -2.43 4.99 4.59
N HIS A 90 -3.50 4.79 5.36
CA HIS A 90 -4.49 5.83 5.68
C HIS A 90 -5.13 6.49 4.44
N ARG A 91 -5.03 5.87 3.25
CA ARG A 91 -5.56 6.45 2.01
C ARG A 91 -7.05 6.16 1.88
N PRO A 92 -7.92 7.19 1.80
CA PRO A 92 -9.35 6.99 1.58
C PRO A 92 -9.61 6.14 0.33
N GLY A 93 -10.50 5.15 0.45
CA GLY A 93 -10.84 4.22 -0.64
C GLY A 93 -9.81 3.12 -0.91
N ALA A 94 -8.60 3.18 -0.33
CA ALA A 94 -7.60 2.13 -0.45
C ALA A 94 -7.88 0.98 0.54
N MET A 95 -8.97 0.25 0.32
CA MET A 95 -9.37 -0.88 1.17
C MET A 95 -8.33 -2.00 1.10
N ALA A 96 -7.80 -2.39 2.25
CA ALA A 96 -6.87 -3.49 2.37
C ALA A 96 -7.54 -4.82 2.72
N GLY A 97 -8.72 -4.79 3.34
CA GLY A 97 -9.47 -5.98 3.73
C GLY A 97 -10.52 -5.67 4.79
N ARG A 98 -10.69 -6.59 5.74
CA ARG A 98 -11.68 -6.46 6.83
C ARG A 98 -11.15 -6.93 8.18
N TRP A 99 -11.54 -6.24 9.25
CA TRP A 99 -11.32 -6.70 10.62
C TRP A 99 -12.36 -7.76 10.98
N VAL A 100 -11.91 -8.83 11.64
CA VAL A 100 -12.76 -9.91 12.15
C VAL A 100 -12.86 -9.90 13.67
N ARG A 101 -11.87 -9.30 14.35
CA ARG A 101 -11.87 -9.11 15.80
C ARG A 101 -11.11 -7.85 16.16
N MET A 102 -11.67 -7.06 17.08
CA MET A 102 -11.01 -5.90 17.67
C MET A 102 -11.39 -5.87 19.14
N ILE A 103 -10.41 -5.88 20.03
CA ILE A 103 -10.63 -5.85 21.48
C ILE A 103 -9.59 -4.96 22.14
N GLU A 104 -9.98 -4.32 23.24
CA GLU A 104 -9.02 -3.82 24.22
C GLU A 104 -8.68 -4.94 25.21
N ASP A 105 -7.39 -5.12 25.48
CA ASP A 105 -6.89 -5.94 26.58
C ASP A 105 -5.97 -5.11 27.50
N GLY A 106 -5.31 -5.74 28.47
CA GLY A 106 -4.40 -5.02 29.38
C GLY A 106 -3.17 -4.39 28.71
N ARG A 107 -2.88 -4.74 27.44
CA ARG A 107 -1.72 -4.29 26.68
C ARG A 107 -2.06 -3.21 25.67
N GLY A 108 -3.22 -3.28 25.02
CA GLY A 108 -3.58 -2.34 23.95
C GLY A 108 -4.84 -2.71 23.17
N LEU A 109 -4.99 -2.06 22.02
CA LEU A 109 -5.99 -2.44 21.01
C LEU A 109 -5.43 -3.59 20.17
N TYR A 110 -5.87 -4.81 20.47
CA TYR A 110 -5.60 -5.98 19.65
C TYR A 110 -6.59 -6.05 18.49
N VAL A 111 -6.08 -6.41 17.31
CA VAL A 111 -6.87 -6.59 16.09
C VAL A 111 -6.50 -7.90 15.40
N ARG A 112 -7.48 -8.53 14.77
CA ARG A 112 -7.32 -9.65 13.84
C ARG A 112 -8.16 -9.39 12.61
N GLY A 113 -7.62 -9.68 11.43
CA GLY A 113 -8.27 -9.33 10.17
C GLY A 113 -7.77 -10.14 8.98
N LEU A 114 -8.52 -10.06 7.90
CA LEU A 114 -8.19 -10.68 6.62
C LEU A 114 -7.77 -9.59 5.65
N VAL A 115 -6.57 -9.74 5.08
CA VAL A 115 -6.04 -8.86 4.03
C VAL A 115 -6.42 -9.44 2.67
N GLU A 116 -7.24 -8.70 1.93
CA GLU A 116 -7.89 -9.16 0.71
C GLU A 116 -7.46 -8.34 -0.52
N GLY A 117 -7.23 -7.04 -0.30
CA GLY A 117 -6.82 -6.10 -1.33
C GLY A 117 -5.51 -6.53 -1.99
N VAL A 118 -5.49 -6.57 -3.33
CA VAL A 118 -4.33 -7.03 -4.11
C VAL A 118 -3.07 -6.26 -3.74
N ALA A 119 -3.15 -4.92 -3.70
CA ALA A 119 -2.03 -4.07 -3.33
C ALA A 119 -1.54 -4.34 -1.90
N ALA A 120 -2.46 -4.49 -0.95
CA ALA A 120 -2.12 -4.77 0.44
C ALA A 120 -1.41 -6.13 0.59
N ARG A 121 -1.95 -7.19 -0.01
CA ARG A 121 -1.31 -8.52 0.00
C ARG A 121 0.09 -8.50 -0.62
N SER A 122 0.27 -7.79 -1.74
CA SER A 122 1.58 -7.60 -2.35
C SER A 122 2.57 -6.90 -1.43
N MET A 123 2.13 -5.90 -0.65
CA MET A 123 3.00 -5.22 0.31
C MET A 123 3.30 -6.08 1.55
N VAL A 124 2.32 -6.84 2.05
CA VAL A 124 2.53 -7.81 3.14
C VAL A 124 3.57 -8.85 2.73
N ALA A 125 3.48 -9.39 1.51
CA ALA A 125 4.48 -10.32 0.97
C ALA A 125 5.88 -9.70 0.83
N GLN A 126 5.98 -8.36 0.77
CA GLN A 126 7.24 -7.61 0.76
C GLN A 126 7.70 -7.18 2.17
N GLY A 127 7.03 -7.63 3.23
CA GLY A 127 7.42 -7.36 4.61
C GLY A 127 6.67 -6.22 5.31
N LEU A 128 5.60 -5.69 4.71
CA LEU A 128 4.69 -4.77 5.41
C LEU A 128 4.16 -5.46 6.67
N SER A 129 4.31 -4.81 7.83
CA SER A 129 3.94 -5.35 9.14
C SER A 129 3.40 -4.29 10.11
N GLY A 130 3.29 -3.03 9.69
CA GLY A 130 2.86 -1.92 10.55
C GLY A 130 1.34 -1.79 10.65
N LEU A 131 0.88 -1.42 11.85
CA LEU A 131 -0.48 -1.00 12.12
C LEU A 131 -0.49 0.44 12.65
N SER A 132 -1.51 1.20 12.27
CA SER A 132 -1.73 2.54 12.81
C SER A 132 -3.21 2.83 12.92
N ILE A 133 -3.61 3.52 13.98
CA ILE A 133 -5.00 3.90 14.22
C ILE A 133 -5.26 5.28 13.62
N GLY A 134 -6.43 5.46 13.00
CA GLY A 134 -7.00 6.77 12.74
C GLY A 134 -8.10 7.05 13.74
N PHE A 135 -8.06 8.20 14.41
CA PHE A 135 -9.01 8.51 15.48
C PHE A 135 -9.33 10.01 15.56
N ARG A 136 -10.43 10.34 16.23
CA ARG A 136 -10.73 11.71 16.69
C ARG A 136 -10.65 11.75 18.22
N PRO A 137 -9.82 12.62 18.83
CA PRO A 137 -9.75 12.72 20.28
C PRO A 137 -11.07 13.25 20.85
N ARG A 138 -11.50 12.71 21.99
CA ARG A 138 -12.72 13.14 22.69
C ARG A 138 -12.43 13.69 24.07
N LEU A 139 -11.64 12.96 24.84
CA LEU A 139 -11.14 13.40 26.13
C LEU A 139 -9.64 13.14 26.19
N TRP A 140 -8.88 14.16 26.54
CA TRP A 140 -7.43 14.07 26.64
C TRP A 140 -6.88 15.09 27.62
N ASN A 141 -5.71 14.78 28.19
CA ASN A 141 -4.94 15.68 29.03
C ASN A 141 -3.66 16.10 28.29
N ALA A 142 -3.22 17.35 28.45
CA ALA A 142 -1.93 17.76 27.90
C ALA A 142 -0.78 17.00 28.59
N ARG A 143 0.20 16.53 27.81
CA ARG A 143 1.48 16.03 28.33
C ARG A 143 2.57 17.06 28.05
N ARG A 144 3.58 17.12 28.92
CA ARG A 144 4.76 17.98 28.77
C ARG A 144 5.99 17.12 28.46
N PRO A 145 6.95 17.60 27.66
CA PRO A 145 6.95 18.89 26.95
C PRO A 145 5.95 18.94 25.78
N ASP A 146 5.50 17.80 25.29
CA ASP A 146 4.64 17.63 24.13
C ASP A 146 3.69 16.42 24.25
N GLY A 147 2.78 16.32 23.29
CA GLY A 147 1.82 15.22 23.16
C GLY A 147 0.62 15.31 24.11
N ARG A 148 -0.23 14.28 24.03
CA ARG A 148 -1.48 14.19 24.78
C ARG A 148 -1.58 12.83 25.46
N GLU A 149 -2.18 12.81 26.64
CA GLU A 149 -2.70 11.59 27.22
C GLU A 149 -4.14 11.42 26.73
N LEU A 150 -4.36 10.49 25.81
CA LEU A 150 -5.66 10.21 25.21
C LEU A 150 -6.45 9.30 26.13
N VAL A 151 -7.42 9.87 26.84
CA VAL A 151 -8.31 9.17 27.78
C VAL A 151 -9.46 8.51 27.02
N GLU A 152 -9.96 9.17 25.97
CA GLU A 152 -11.08 8.70 25.18
C GLU A 152 -10.95 9.16 23.73
N VAL A 153 -11.19 8.24 22.78
CA VAL A 153 -11.16 8.54 21.34
C VAL A 153 -12.37 7.96 20.60
N ASP A 154 -12.75 8.59 19.49
CA ASP A 154 -13.53 7.96 18.44
C ASP A 154 -12.56 7.24 17.50
N LEU A 155 -12.55 5.91 17.51
CA LEU A 155 -11.80 5.13 16.53
C LEU A 155 -12.50 5.24 15.17
N VAL A 156 -11.77 5.63 14.15
CA VAL A 156 -12.28 5.89 12.79
C VAL A 156 -11.84 4.79 11.83
N GLU A 157 -10.61 4.31 11.99
CA GLU A 157 -10.02 3.27 11.14
C GLU A 157 -8.83 2.61 11.83
N VAL A 158 -8.43 1.45 11.32
CA VAL A 158 -7.11 0.88 11.57
C VAL A 158 -6.48 0.53 10.23
N SER A 159 -5.29 1.04 9.99
CA SER A 159 -4.62 0.99 8.70
C SER A 159 -3.36 0.11 8.73
N LEU A 160 -3.11 -0.59 7.63
CA LEU A 160 -1.85 -1.24 7.34
C LEU A 160 -0.87 -0.19 6.80
N VAL A 161 0.26 -0.01 7.48
CA VAL A 161 1.19 1.10 7.21
C VAL A 161 2.64 0.63 7.16
N THR A 162 3.48 1.33 6.38
CA THR A 162 4.92 1.03 6.33
C THR A 162 5.62 1.50 7.60
N SER A 163 5.25 2.70 8.05
CA SER A 163 5.86 3.39 9.18
C SER A 163 4.77 3.77 10.19
N PRO A 164 4.50 2.93 11.19
CA PRO A 164 3.53 3.26 12.23
C PRO A 164 4.07 4.35 13.15
N MET A 165 3.21 5.26 13.61
CA MET A 165 3.61 6.27 14.61
C MET A 165 4.09 5.61 15.90
N GLN A 166 3.52 4.46 16.25
CA GLN A 166 4.00 3.62 17.34
C GLN A 166 4.80 2.45 16.76
N ALA A 167 6.13 2.44 16.94
CA ALA A 167 7.01 1.45 16.29
C ALA A 167 6.65 -0.02 16.56
N ARG A 168 6.10 -0.30 17.76
CA ARG A 168 5.67 -1.63 18.22
C ARG A 168 4.24 -2.00 17.80
N ALA A 169 3.49 -1.08 17.17
CA ALA A 169 2.19 -1.37 16.59
C ALA A 169 2.39 -2.16 15.29
N ARG A 170 2.40 -3.48 15.42
CA ARG A 170 2.76 -4.43 14.38
C ARG A 170 1.78 -5.59 14.36
N PHE A 171 1.64 -6.19 13.19
CA PHE A 171 0.93 -7.45 13.01
C PHE A 171 1.90 -8.57 12.59
N ALA A 172 1.51 -9.79 12.91
CA ALA A 172 2.10 -11.02 12.40
C ALA A 172 1.15 -11.67 11.40
N LEU A 173 1.73 -12.42 10.46
CA LEU A 173 0.99 -13.26 9.53
C LEU A 173 0.73 -14.61 10.20
N LEU A 174 -0.53 -15.03 10.25
CA LEU A 174 -0.93 -16.35 10.76
C LEU A 174 -1.01 -17.42 9.66
N GLY A 175 -0.83 -17.01 8.40
CA GLY A 175 -0.88 -17.86 7.20
C GLY A 175 -1.96 -17.41 6.21
N ALA A 176 -1.98 -18.07 5.03
CA ALA A 176 -3.15 -18.05 4.16
C ALA A 176 -4.22 -18.93 4.81
N GLU A 177 -5.45 -18.42 4.93
CA GLU A 177 -6.54 -18.99 5.74
C GLU A 177 -6.52 -20.53 5.86
N ALA A 178 -6.10 -21.03 7.03
CA ALA A 178 -6.54 -22.32 7.54
C ALA A 178 -7.86 -22.04 8.27
N LYS A 179 -8.95 -22.53 7.68
CA LYS A 179 -10.35 -22.55 8.15
C LYS A 179 -10.54 -22.01 9.57
N ALA A 180 -11.14 -20.83 9.70
CA ALA A 180 -11.62 -20.34 10.98
C ALA A 180 -12.65 -21.34 11.54
N ALA A 181 -12.35 -21.93 12.69
CA ALA A 181 -13.28 -22.69 13.51
C ALA A 181 -13.95 -21.76 14.53
#